data_AF-A0A841ASA1-F1
#
_entry.id   AF-A0A841ASA1-F1
#
_cell.length_a   1.000
_cell.length_b   1.000
_cell.length_c   1.000
_cell.angle_alpha   90.00
_cell.angle_beta   90.00
_cell.angle_gamma   90.00
#
_symmetry.space_group_name_H-M   'P 1'
#
loop_
_entity.id
_entity.type
_entity.pdbx_description
1 polymer ?
#
loop_
_entity_poly.entity_id
_entity_poly.type
_entity_poly.pdbx_seq_one_letter_code
_entity_poly.pdbx_strand_id
1 'polypeptide(L)' 'MSGVTTHRIRFGGKQYVLHPSQDVPALKTRLAAAALLGGGFVDFATAGDLQLSLFMSPNIAVWFEESHSGD' A
#
# COMPACT_ATOMS: atom_id res chain seq x y z
N MET A 1 -10.27 4.51 24.51
CA MET A 1 -9.80 5.32 23.38
C MET A 1 -9.50 4.37 22.23
N SER A 2 -10.21 4.46 21.11
CA SER A 2 -9.87 3.66 19.92
C SER A 2 -8.68 4.33 19.24
N GLY A 3 -7.53 3.66 19.22
CA GLY A 3 -6.36 4.15 18.50
C GLY A 3 -6.64 4.26 17.01
N VAL A 4 -6.03 5.24 16.34
CA VAL A 4 -6.06 5.36 14.88
C VAL A 4 -4.95 4.48 14.32
N THR A 5 -5.33 3.44 13.58
CA THR A 5 -4.37 2.61 12.85
C THR A 5 -3.91 3.35 11.60
N THR A 6 -2.60 3.54 11.48
CA THR A 6 -1.99 4.12 10.28
C THR A 6 -1.29 3.03 9.50
N HIS A 7 -1.69 2.87 8.23
CA HIS A 7 -1.04 1.95 7.31
C HIS A 7 -0.03 2.66 6.42
N ARG A 8 1.12 2.02 6.22
CA ARG A 8 2.19 2.50 5.35
C ARG A 8 2.56 1.42 4.35
N ILE A 9 2.92 1.84 3.14
CA ILE A 9 3.46 0.99 2.08
C ILE A 9 4.86 1.46 1.73
N ARG A 10 5.78 0.52 1.52
CA ARG A 10 7.15 0.80 1.11
C ARG A 10 7.48 0.03 -0.17
N PHE A 11 8.06 0.75 -1.14
CA PHE A 11 8.54 0.22 -2.41
C PHE A 11 9.60 1.16 -2.99
N GLY A 12 10.58 0.62 -3.72
CA GLY A 12 11.63 1.43 -4.35
C GLY A 12 12.39 2.34 -3.38
N GLY A 13 12.58 1.90 -2.12
CA GLY A 13 13.24 2.68 -1.07
C GLY A 13 12.43 3.87 -0.53
N LYS A 14 11.20 4.09 -1.01
CA LYS A 14 10.31 5.17 -0.57
C LYS A 14 9.16 4.61 0.25
N GLN A 15 8.70 5.40 1.22
CA GLN A 15 7.58 5.07 2.09
C GLN A 15 6.43 6.06 1.86
N TYR A 16 5.22 5.53 1.83
CA TYR A 16 4.00 6.29 1.66
C TYR A 16 2.99 5.92 2.74
N VAL A 17 2.30 6.91 3.29
CA VAL A 17 1.16 6.69 4.18
C VAL A 17 -0.07 6.49 3.32
N LEU A 18 -0.83 5.41 3.54
CA LEU A 18 -2.05 5.16 2.78
C LEU A 18 -3.17 6.11 3.22
N HIS A 19 -4.08 6.42 2.29
CA HIS A 19 -5.26 7.19 2.65
C HIS A 19 -6.07 6.46 3.75
N PRO A 20 -6.65 7.14 4.75
CA PRO A 20 -7.36 6.47 5.86
C PRO A 20 -8.53 5.59 5.42
N SER A 21 -9.17 5.90 4.29
CA SER A 21 -10.26 5.08 3.71
C SER A 21 -9.76 3.95 2.79
N GLN A 22 -8.45 3.78 2.63
CA GLN A 22 -7.90 2.76 1.77
C GLN A 22 -8.21 1.36 2.33
N ASP A 23 -8.89 0.54 1.55
CA ASP A 23 -9.03 -0.90 1.84
C ASP A 23 -7.68 -1.58 1.62
N VAL A 24 -6.96 -1.81 2.72
CA VAL A 24 -5.62 -2.43 2.72
C VAL A 24 -5.67 -3.92 2.36
N PRO A 25 -6.61 -4.74 2.89
CA PRO A 25 -6.79 -6.11 2.42
C PRO A 25 -6.99 -6.22 0.90
N ALA A 26 -7.89 -5.42 0.31
CA ALA A 26 -8.12 -5.44 -1.13
C ALA A 26 -6.90 -4.98 -1.94
N LEU A 27 -6.14 -4.00 -1.43
CA LEU A 27 -4.89 -3.55 -2.05
C LEU A 27 -3.84 -4.68 -2.07
N LYS A 28 -3.64 -5.40 -0.96
CA LYS A 28 -2.72 -6.54 -0.89
C LYS A 28 -3.07 -7.63 -1.90
N THR A 29 -4.36 -7.96 -2.03
CA THR A 29 -4.85 -8.94 -3.01
C THR A 29 -4.56 -8.51 -4.45
N ARG A 30 -4.80 -7.24 -4.80
CA ARG A 30 -4.50 -6.71 -6.15
C ARG A 30 -3.02 -6.76 -6.48
N LEU A 31 -2.15 -6.41 -5.53
CA LEU A 31 -0.68 -6.47 -5.72
C LEU A 31 -0.20 -7.91 -5.90
N ALA A 32 -0.70 -8.85 -5.09
CA ALA A 32 -0.38 -10.27 -5.22
C ALA A 32 -0.83 -10.84 -6.57
N ALA A 33 -2.05 -10.51 -7.01
CA ALA A 33 -2.56 -10.92 -8.31
C ALA A 33 -1.69 -10.37 -9.45
N ALA A 34 -1.32 -9.08 -9.41
CA ALA A 34 -0.46 -8.48 -10.43
C ALA A 34 0.92 -9.15 -10.49
N ALA A 35 1.52 -9.52 -9.35
CA ALA A 35 2.78 -10.26 -9.32
C ALA A 35 2.64 -11.67 -9.91
N LEU A 36 1.57 -12.39 -9.58
CA LEU A 36 1.32 -13.76 -10.06
C LEU A 36 1.02 -13.83 -11.56
N LEU A 37 0.38 -12.81 -12.13
CA LEU A 37 0.05 -12.73 -13.56
C LEU A 37 1.23 -12.29 -14.44
N GLY A 38 2.44 -12.15 -13.88
CA GLY A 38 3.63 -11.71 -14.61
C GLY A 38 3.83 -10.19 -14.68
N GLY A 39 2.92 -9.43 -14.06
CA GLY A 39 3.03 -7.99 -13.87
C GLY A 39 1.71 -7.24 -14.10
N GLY A 40 1.68 -5.96 -13.72
CA GLY A 40 0.52 -5.09 -13.92
C GLY A 40 0.58 -3.82 -13.07
N PHE A 41 -0.24 -2.83 -13.41
CA PHE A 41 -0.37 -1.61 -12.61
C PHE A 41 -1.40 -1.78 -11.50
N VAL A 42 -1.09 -1.26 -10.32
CA VAL A 42 -2.02 -1.17 -9.19
C VAL A 42 -2.08 0.26 -8.70
N ASP A 43 -3.28 0.84 -8.78
CA ASP A 43 -3.55 2.20 -8.33
C ASP A 43 -4.05 2.24 -6.88
N PHE A 44 -3.58 3.23 -6.13
CA PHE A 44 -3.99 3.49 -4.75
C PHE A 44 -3.77 4.95 -4.34
N ALA A 45 -4.53 5.37 -3.33
CA ALA A 45 -4.44 6.70 -2.75
C ALA A 45 -3.52 6.72 -1.53
N THR A 46 -2.69 7.77 -1.42
CA THR A 46 -1.91 8.05 -0.22
C THR A 46 -2.56 9.19 0.58
N ALA A 47 -2.14 9.36 1.84
CA ALA A 47 -2.48 10.54 2.60
C ALA A 47 -2.00 11.81 1.87
N GLY A 48 -2.83 12.86 1.85
CA GLY A 48 -2.57 14.11 1.12
C GLY A 48 -3.07 14.12 -0.33
N ASP A 49 -4.12 13.33 -0.64
CA ASP A 49 -4.82 13.28 -1.94
C ASP A 49 -3.96 12.96 -3.17
N LEU A 50 -2.77 12.40 -2.94
CA LEU A 50 -1.91 11.91 -4.01
C LEU A 50 -2.37 10.51 -4.44
N GLN A 51 -2.64 10.36 -5.74
CA GLN A 51 -2.88 9.06 -6.39
C GLN A 51 -1.56 8.52 -6.94
N LEU A 52 -1.25 7.28 -6.63
CA LEU A 52 -0.06 6.58 -7.13
C LEU A 52 -0.47 5.36 -7.96
N SER A 53 0.27 5.14 -9.05
CA SER A 53 0.21 3.92 -9.84
C SER A 53 1.53 3.17 -9.68
N LEU A 54 1.47 1.97 -9.12
CA LEU A 54 2.65 1.13 -8.95
C LEU A 54 2.65 0.02 -10.00
N PHE A 55 3.69 -0.03 -10.82
CA PHE A 55 3.95 -1.20 -11.66
C PHE A 55 4.46 -2.35 -10.78
N MET A 56 3.71 -3.43 -10.74
CA MET A 56 4.09 -4.70 -10.13
C MET A 56 4.72 -5.60 -11.18
N SER A 57 5.81 -6.26 -10.80
CA SER A 57 6.44 -7.34 -11.56
C SER A 57 7.07 -8.32 -10.57
N PRO A 58 7.39 -9.56 -10.98
CA PRO A 58 7.97 -10.57 -10.09
C PRO A 58 9.23 -10.13 -9.34
N ASN A 59 9.91 -9.08 -9.83
CA ASN A 59 11.22 -8.63 -9.35
C ASN A 59 11.11 -7.43 -8.39
N ILE A 60 9.90 -6.90 -8.17
CA ILE A 60 9.67 -5.71 -7.32
C ILE A 60 9.22 -6.16 -5.94
N ALA A 61 10.02 -5.85 -4.92
CA ALA A 61 9.66 -6.06 -3.53
C ALA A 61 8.78 -4.91 -3.02
N VAL A 62 7.61 -5.25 -2.48
CA VAL A 62 6.69 -4.32 -1.81
C VAL A 62 6.37 -4.89 -0.44
N TRP A 63 6.35 -4.04 0.58
CA TRP A 63 5.97 -4.45 1.93
C TRP A 63 5.11 -3.40 2.61
N PHE A 64 4.28 -3.88 3.53
CA PHE A 64 3.32 -3.08 4.29
C PHE A 64 3.76 -3.01 5.74
N GLU A 65 3.60 -1.84 6.33
CA GLU A 65 3.83 -1.60 7.75
C GLU A 65 2.57 -1.02 8.39
N GLU A 66 2.34 -1.40 9.63
CA GLU A 66 1.23 -0.94 10.45
C GLU A 66 1.78 -0.30 11.72
N SER A 67 1.26 0.85 12.09
CA SER A 67 1.59 1.49 13.36
C SER A 67 0.32 1.90 14.08
N HIS A 68 0.31 1.65 15.38
CA HIS A 68 -0.71 2.09 16.31
C HIS A 68 -0.17 3.30 17.07
N SER A 69 -0.83 4.45 16.93
CA SER A 69 -0.62 5.58 17.82
C SER A 69 -1.63 5.48 18.97
N GLY A 70 -1.12 5.25 20.18
CA GLY A 70 -1.87 5.43 21.43
C GLY A 70 -1.33 6.65 22.18
N ASP A 71 -2.23 7.42 22.79
CA ASP A 71 -1.92 8.47 23.77
C ASP A 71 -1.44 7.85 25.09
#